data_AF-U6LUC2-F1
#
_entry.id   AF-U6LUC2-F1
#
_cell.length_a   1.000
_cell.length_b   1.000
_cell.length_c   1.000
_cell.angle_alpha   90.00
_cell.angle_beta   90.00
_cell.angle_gamma   90.00
#
_symmetry.space_group_name_H-M   'P 1'
#
loop_
_entity.id
_entity.type
_entity.pdbx_description
1 polymer ?
#
loop_
_entity_poly.entity_id
_entity_poly.type
_entity_poly.pdbx_seq_one_letter_code
_entity_poly.pdbx_strand_id
1 'polypeptide(L)'
;MAVFHKEIAKYFAKYAANAPGNPTAIAAAAAKSGSSSQLMCFTPAAQPPSRVRSFLEDFLAPVWYRFFRGPLDRWNQAAVGKYLREHGLMYDDLYSDKEPVIERALSLLPEDLAVGRYRRIMRATHLNHIRLYLPPYGNI
;
A
#
# COMPACT_ATOMS: atom_id res chain seq x y z
N MET A 1 33.59 4.57 -25.46
CA MET A 1 32.25 4.16 -24.98
C MET A 1 32.06 2.65 -24.87
N ALA A 2 32.44 1.82 -25.85
CA ALA A 2 32.22 0.37 -25.80
C ALA A 2 32.96 -0.39 -24.65
N VAL A 3 34.13 0.10 -24.23
CA VAL A 3 34.91 -0.53 -23.13
C VAL A 3 34.26 -0.33 -21.77
N PHE A 4 33.70 0.87 -21.54
CA PHE A 4 33.00 1.22 -20.29
C PHE A 4 31.73 0.38 -20.09
N HIS A 5 30.94 0.16 -21.15
CA HIS A 5 29.77 -0.71 -21.09
C HIS A 5 30.13 -2.18 -20.81
N LYS A 6 31.27 -2.67 -21.30
CA LYS A 6 31.76 -4.02 -20.98
C LYS A 6 32.16 -4.17 -19.52
N GLU A 7 32.83 -3.17 -18.96
CA GLU A 7 33.21 -3.14 -17.53
C GLU A 7 31.98 -3.13 -16.63
N ILE A 8 31.01 -2.26 -16.92
CA ILE A 8 29.74 -2.17 -16.19
C ILE A 8 28.94 -3.48 -16.26
N ALA A 9 28.88 -4.11 -17.43
CA ALA A 9 28.19 -5.39 -17.59
C ALA A 9 28.82 -6.50 -16.73
N LYS A 10 30.16 -6.51 -16.56
CA LYS A 10 30.83 -7.46 -15.66
C LYS A 10 30.44 -7.23 -14.20
N TYR A 11 30.31 -5.97 -13.77
CA TYR A 11 29.88 -5.64 -12.41
C TYR A 11 28.43 -6.05 -12.15
N PHE A 12 27.52 -5.79 -13.09
CA PHE A 12 26.13 -6.24 -12.99
C PHE A 12 26.01 -7.78 -13.04
N ALA A 13 26.83 -8.46 -13.84
CA ALA A 13 26.86 -9.92 -13.88
C ALA A 13 27.37 -10.54 -12.56
N LYS A 14 28.41 -9.97 -11.94
CA LYS A 14 28.88 -10.37 -10.61
C LYS A 14 27.84 -10.12 -9.53
N TYR A 15 27.15 -8.98 -9.58
CA TYR A 15 26.07 -8.67 -8.65
C TYR A 15 24.90 -9.63 -8.80
N ALA A 16 24.47 -9.95 -10.03
CA ALA A 16 23.41 -10.91 -10.31
C ALA A 16 23.76 -12.35 -9.91
N ALA A 17 25.03 -12.76 -10.04
CA ALA A 17 25.50 -14.09 -9.65
C ALA A 17 25.56 -14.27 -8.12
N ASN A 18 25.89 -13.20 -7.39
CA ASN A 18 25.94 -13.18 -5.92
C ASN A 18 24.66 -12.63 -5.28
N ALA A 19 23.65 -12.29 -6.08
CA ALA A 19 22.37 -11.80 -5.59
C ALA A 19 21.62 -12.96 -4.91
N PRO A 20 21.13 -12.76 -3.68
CA PRO A 20 20.26 -13.75 -3.05
C PRO A 20 18.96 -13.85 -3.86
N GLY A 21 18.86 -14.90 -4.68
CA GLY A 21 17.71 -15.14 -5.54
C GLY A 21 18.01 -15.34 -7.03
N ASN A 22 19.19 -15.86 -7.41
CA ASN A 22 19.53 -16.12 -8.81
C ASN A 22 18.41 -16.96 -9.50
N PRO A 23 17.72 -16.44 -10.52
CA PRO A 23 16.59 -17.10 -11.16
C PRO A 23 16.98 -18.43 -11.81
N THR A 24 18.25 -18.61 -12.18
CA THR A 24 18.75 -19.88 -12.74
C THR A 24 18.91 -20.98 -11.68
N ALA A 25 19.25 -20.63 -10.44
CA ALA A 25 19.31 -21.57 -9.32
C ALA A 25 17.90 -21.90 -8.79
N ILE A 26 16.99 -20.92 -8.79
CA ILE A 26 15.60 -21.09 -8.36
C ILE A 26 14.78 -21.90 -9.39
N ALA A 27 14.96 -21.65 -10.68
CA ALA A 27 14.30 -22.42 -11.74
C ALA A 27 14.74 -23.90 -11.75
N ALA A 28 16.01 -24.19 -11.46
CA ALA A 28 16.51 -25.56 -11.35
C ALA A 28 15.95 -26.31 -10.10
N ALA A 29 15.65 -25.59 -9.02
CA ALA A 29 15.01 -26.15 -7.83
C ALA A 29 13.49 -26.32 -8.02
N ALA A 30 12.81 -25.37 -8.68
CA ALA A 30 11.38 -25.43 -8.97
C ALA A 30 11.00 -26.54 -9.96
N ALA A 31 11.89 -26.88 -10.91
CA ALA A 31 11.68 -27.97 -11.86
C ALA A 31 11.59 -29.37 -11.21
N LYS A 32 12.03 -29.53 -9.95
CA LYS A 32 11.97 -30.80 -9.21
C LYS A 32 10.72 -30.97 -8.35
N SER A 33 9.94 -29.91 -8.11
CA SER A 33 8.69 -29.98 -7.32
C SER A 33 7.51 -29.53 -8.17
N GLY A 34 6.78 -30.50 -8.74
CA GLY A 34 5.58 -30.27 -9.56
C GLY A 34 4.37 -29.77 -8.77
N SER A 35 4.47 -28.63 -8.09
CA SER A 35 3.36 -27.97 -7.39
C SER A 35 3.21 -26.55 -7.91
N SER A 36 2.17 -26.32 -8.73
CA SER A 36 1.77 -25.02 -9.26
C SER A 36 1.01 -24.20 -8.20
N SER A 37 1.63 -23.95 -7.06
CA SER A 37 1.16 -23.01 -6.05
C SER A 37 2.03 -21.77 -6.15
N GLN A 38 1.45 -20.62 -6.52
CA GLN A 38 2.16 -19.34 -6.68
C GLN A 38 3.16 -19.13 -5.55
N LEU A 39 4.44 -19.16 -5.92
CA LEU A 39 5.56 -18.85 -5.04
C LEU A 39 5.44 -17.38 -4.64
N MET A 40 5.04 -17.11 -3.41
CA MET A 40 5.31 -15.81 -2.79
C MET A 40 6.82 -15.62 -2.86
N CYS A 41 7.26 -14.66 -3.68
CA CYS A 41 8.66 -14.29 -3.81
C CYS A 41 9.19 -13.96 -2.42
N PHE A 42 10.14 -14.75 -1.93
CA PHE A 42 10.87 -14.45 -0.70
C PHE A 42 11.68 -13.18 -0.95
N THR A 43 11.14 -12.02 -0.56
CA THR A 43 11.90 -10.79 -0.47
C THR A 43 12.86 -10.95 0.72
N PRO A 44 14.19 -10.98 0.52
CA PRO A 44 15.11 -11.11 1.64
C PRO A 44 14.94 -9.93 2.58
N ALA A 45 15.01 -10.19 3.89
CA ALA A 45 14.91 -9.16 4.92
C ALA A 45 15.92 -8.04 4.64
N ALA A 46 15.46 -6.79 4.76
CA ALA A 46 16.30 -5.62 4.53
C ALA A 46 17.57 -5.67 5.40
N GLN A 47 18.71 -5.22 4.84
CA GLN A 47 19.96 -5.18 5.59
C GLN A 47 19.81 -4.32 6.86
N PRO A 48 20.37 -4.74 8.01
CA PRO A 48 20.23 -4.00 9.25
C PRO A 48 20.88 -2.61 9.11
N PRO A 49 20.26 -1.56 9.66
CA PRO A 49 20.81 -0.20 9.60
C PRO A 49 22.16 -0.13 10.34
N SER A 50 23.02 0.79 9.90
CA SER A 50 24.29 1.06 10.60
C SER A 50 24.03 1.63 11.99
N ARG A 51 24.91 1.35 12.96
CA ARG A 51 24.74 1.80 14.35
C ARG A 51 24.51 3.31 14.47
N VAL A 52 25.27 4.10 13.72
CA VAL A 52 25.12 5.58 13.69
C VAL A 52 23.74 6.00 13.18
N ARG A 53 23.21 5.31 12.16
CA ARG A 53 21.88 5.59 11.63
C ARG A 53 20.81 5.25 12.66
N SER A 54 20.91 4.11 13.35
CA SER A 54 19.98 3.73 14.41
C SER A 54 19.96 4.76 15.55
N PHE A 55 21.12 5.20 16.01
CA PHE A 55 21.19 6.26 17.04
C PHE A 55 20.58 7.57 16.55
N LEU A 56 20.87 8.01 15.32
CA LEU A 56 20.29 9.24 14.79
C LEU A 56 18.76 9.12 14.62
N GLU A 57 18.28 7.95 14.20
CA GLU A 57 16.86 7.65 14.08
C GLU A 57 16.16 7.71 15.45
N ASP A 58 16.74 7.09 16.48
CA ASP A 58 16.17 7.08 17.83
C ASP A 58 16.01 8.48 18.44
N PHE A 59 16.91 9.42 18.11
CA PHE A 59 16.85 10.80 18.60
C PHE A 59 16.06 11.74 17.67
N LEU A 60 16.24 11.64 16.36
CA LEU A 60 15.65 12.57 15.39
C LEU A 60 14.21 12.19 15.03
N ALA A 61 13.88 10.89 14.96
CA ALA A 61 12.53 10.43 14.65
C ALA A 61 11.46 10.92 15.64
N PRO A 62 11.64 10.89 16.98
CA PRO A 62 10.61 11.38 17.89
C PRO A 62 10.42 12.91 17.78
N VAL A 63 11.49 13.67 17.56
CA VAL A 63 11.41 15.13 17.37
C VAL A 63 10.69 15.45 16.06
N TRP A 64 11.09 14.80 14.97
CA TRP A 64 10.41 14.92 13.68
C TRP A 64 8.94 14.52 13.76
N TYR A 65 8.64 13.43 14.47
CA TYR A 65 7.28 12.96 14.63
C TYR A 65 6.43 13.96 15.42
N ARG A 66 6.97 14.52 16.50
CA ARG A 66 6.29 15.51 17.34
C ARG A 66 5.91 16.76 16.54
N PHE A 67 6.82 17.29 15.74
CA PHE A 67 6.66 18.61 15.12
C PHE A 67 6.09 18.57 13.70
N PHE A 68 6.38 17.52 12.93
CA PHE A 68 5.99 17.46 11.53
C PHE A 68 4.97 16.34 11.29
N ARG A 69 5.34 15.09 11.57
CA ARG A 69 4.50 13.95 11.20
C ARG A 69 3.16 13.93 11.92
N GLY A 70 3.16 14.15 13.23
CA GLY A 70 1.97 14.14 14.07
C GLY A 70 0.95 15.20 13.67
N PRO A 71 1.33 16.50 13.57
CA PRO A 71 0.44 17.54 13.10
C PRO A 71 -0.07 17.30 11.67
N LEU A 72 0.79 16.81 10.77
CA LEU A 72 0.41 16.49 9.40
C LEU A 72 -0.62 15.34 9.35
N ASP A 73 -0.42 14.28 10.13
CA ASP A 73 -1.35 13.16 10.20
C ASP A 73 -2.72 13.59 10.77
N ARG A 74 -2.74 14.45 11.79
CA ARG A 74 -3.99 15.02 12.34
C ARG A 74 -4.70 15.91 11.33
N TRP A 75 -3.96 16.76 10.62
CA TRP A 75 -4.54 17.60 9.58
C TRP A 75 -5.12 16.75 8.44
N ASN A 76 -4.39 15.71 8.01
CA ASN A 76 -4.85 14.79 6.98
C ASN A 76 -6.13 14.06 7.42
N GLN A 77 -6.19 13.56 8.65
CA GLN A 77 -7.40 12.94 9.21
C GLN A 77 -8.58 13.92 9.23
N ALA A 78 -8.36 15.17 9.61
CA ALA A 78 -9.40 16.20 9.61
C ALA A 78 -9.89 16.54 8.20
N ALA A 79 -8.96 16.65 7.24
CA ALA A 79 -9.27 16.93 5.83
C ALA A 79 -10.07 15.78 5.19
N VAL A 80 -9.61 14.53 5.37
CA VAL A 80 -10.31 13.33 4.89
C VAL A 80 -11.68 13.20 5.55
N GLY A 81 -11.77 13.42 6.87
CA GLY A 81 -13.04 13.38 7.60
C GLY A 81 -14.04 14.44 7.13
N LYS A 82 -13.58 15.65 6.80
CA LYS A 82 -14.43 16.70 6.18
C LYS A 82 -14.94 16.25 4.82
N TYR A 83 -14.05 15.79 3.94
CA TYR A 83 -14.39 15.34 2.59
C TYR A 83 -15.42 14.19 2.60
N LEU A 84 -15.20 13.18 3.46
CA LEU A 84 -16.11 12.04 3.60
C LEU A 84 -17.51 12.47 4.08
N ARG A 85 -17.58 13.34 5.09
CA ARG A 85 -18.86 13.87 5.60
C ARG A 85 -19.61 14.68 4.55
N GLU A 86 -18.90 15.51 3.78
CA GLU A 86 -19.50 16.29 2.69
C GLU A 86 -20.08 15.41 1.58
N HIS A 87 -19.63 14.16 1.43
CA HIS A 87 -20.15 13.21 0.44
C HIS A 87 -21.06 12.13 1.06
N GLY A 88 -21.23 12.11 2.38
CA GLY A 88 -21.99 11.07 3.09
C GLY A 88 -21.35 9.69 3.01
N LEU A 89 -20.03 9.61 2.87
CA LEU A 89 -19.24 8.38 2.82
C LEU A 89 -18.67 8.03 4.19
N MET A 90 -18.49 6.73 4.43
CA MET A 90 -17.68 6.24 5.53
C MET A 90 -16.24 5.97 5.06
N TYR A 91 -15.28 5.93 5.99
CA TYR A 91 -13.88 5.68 5.64
C TYR A 91 -13.70 4.30 4.96
N ASP A 92 -14.43 3.29 5.42
CA ASP A 92 -14.36 1.92 4.86
C ASP A 92 -14.88 1.84 3.41
N ASP A 93 -15.69 2.82 2.99
CA ASP A 93 -16.20 2.88 1.61
C ASP A 93 -15.09 3.26 0.60
N LEU A 94 -13.93 3.76 1.06
CA LEU A 94 -12.76 4.10 0.22
C LEU A 94 -11.97 2.88 -0.25
N TYR A 95 -12.15 1.72 0.39
CA TYR A 95 -11.40 0.52 0.04
C TYR A 95 -11.81 -0.02 -1.33
N SER A 96 -10.80 -0.37 -2.14
CA SER A 96 -11.01 -0.92 -3.49
C SER A 96 -11.46 -2.37 -3.41
N ASP A 97 -12.58 -2.68 -4.06
CA ASP A 97 -13.13 -4.05 -4.16
C ASP A 97 -12.23 -4.99 -4.99
N LYS A 98 -11.20 -4.48 -5.66
CA LYS A 98 -10.25 -5.28 -6.46
C LYS A 98 -9.19 -6.00 -5.63
N GLU A 99 -9.01 -5.59 -4.38
CA GLU A 99 -8.05 -6.21 -3.48
C GLU A 99 -8.65 -7.52 -2.92
N PRO A 100 -7.96 -8.67 -3.03
CA PRO A 100 -8.54 -9.97 -2.70
C PRO A 100 -8.96 -10.10 -1.23
N VAL A 101 -8.28 -9.38 -0.33
CA VAL A 101 -8.62 -9.34 1.10
C VAL A 101 -9.94 -8.60 1.33
N ILE A 102 -10.14 -7.49 0.62
CA ILE A 102 -11.34 -6.64 0.75
C ILE A 102 -12.53 -7.32 0.08
N GLU A 103 -12.35 -7.90 -1.11
CA GLU A 103 -13.37 -8.71 -1.78
C GLU A 103 -13.88 -9.81 -0.86
N ARG A 104 -12.96 -10.54 -0.20
CA ARG A 104 -13.33 -11.58 0.76
C ARG A 104 -14.10 -11.00 1.95
N ALA A 105 -13.66 -9.88 2.51
CA ALA A 105 -14.36 -9.23 3.63
C ALA A 105 -15.78 -8.80 3.24
N LEU A 106 -15.97 -8.26 2.03
CA LEU A 106 -17.27 -7.85 1.51
C LEU A 106 -18.21 -9.03 1.27
N SER A 107 -17.68 -10.18 0.83
CA SER A 107 -18.49 -11.39 0.66
C SER A 107 -19.00 -12.00 1.96
N LEU A 108 -18.36 -11.66 3.09
CA LEU A 108 -18.75 -12.10 4.44
C LEU A 108 -19.68 -11.10 5.14
N LEU A 109 -19.86 -9.90 4.57
CA LEU A 109 -20.65 -8.84 5.16
C LEU A 109 -22.15 -9.19 5.09
N PRO A 110 -22.96 -8.91 6.14
CA PRO A 110 -24.41 -9.08 6.05
C PRO A 110 -25.01 -8.16 4.99
N GLU A 111 -26.09 -8.62 4.35
CA GLU A 111 -26.71 -7.95 3.21
C GLU A 111 -27.14 -6.51 3.51
N ASP A 112 -27.69 -6.25 4.71
CA ASP A 112 -28.12 -4.92 5.12
C ASP A 112 -26.98 -3.89 5.09
N LEU A 113 -25.79 -4.28 5.57
CA LEU A 113 -24.62 -3.42 5.58
C LEU A 113 -24.03 -3.25 4.17
N ALA A 114 -24.07 -4.31 3.35
CA ALA A 114 -23.61 -4.27 1.96
C ALA A 114 -24.48 -3.31 1.12
N VAL A 115 -25.81 -3.39 1.27
CA VAL A 115 -26.75 -2.48 0.60
C VAL A 115 -26.58 -1.05 1.12
N GLY A 116 -26.37 -0.87 2.42
CA GLY A 116 -26.06 0.44 3.02
C GLY A 116 -24.81 1.09 2.42
N ARG A 117 -23.72 0.32 2.33
CA ARG A 117 -22.46 0.73 1.67
C ARG A 117 -22.70 1.13 0.21
N TYR A 118 -23.37 0.28 -0.55
CA TYR A 118 -23.68 0.55 -1.96
C TYR A 118 -24.46 1.86 -2.15
N ARG A 119 -25.48 2.11 -1.32
CA ARG A 119 -26.28 3.35 -1.35
C ARG A 119 -25.44 4.59 -1.07
N ARG A 120 -24.54 4.56 -0.09
CA ARG A 120 -23.64 5.68 0.21
C ARG A 120 -22.69 5.97 -0.96
N ILE A 121 -22.07 4.93 -1.51
CA ILE A 121 -21.16 5.06 -2.65
C ILE A 121 -21.88 5.65 -3.86
N MET A 122 -23.06 5.14 -4.22
CA MET A 122 -23.84 5.66 -5.35
C MET A 122 -24.30 7.10 -5.15
N ARG A 123 -24.68 7.47 -3.92
CA ARG A 123 -25.00 8.86 -3.59
C ARG A 123 -23.78 9.77 -3.76
N ALA A 124 -22.64 9.36 -3.23
CA ALA A 124 -21.40 10.13 -3.29
C ALA A 124 -20.87 10.30 -4.72
N THR A 125 -20.92 9.25 -5.55
CA THR A 125 -20.54 9.34 -6.96
C THR A 125 -21.45 10.27 -7.74
N HIS A 126 -22.76 10.23 -7.47
CA HIS A 126 -23.71 11.16 -8.06
C HIS A 126 -23.44 12.61 -7.65
N LEU A 127 -23.24 12.89 -6.36
CA LEU A 127 -22.93 14.22 -5.84
C LEU A 127 -21.61 14.77 -6.41
N ASN A 128 -20.58 13.92 -6.50
CA ASN A 128 -19.30 14.29 -7.10
C ASN A 128 -19.44 14.60 -8.60
N HIS A 129 -20.26 13.83 -9.33
CA HIS A 129 -20.52 14.07 -10.74
C HIS A 129 -21.15 15.45 -10.99
N ILE A 130 -22.10 15.87 -10.15
CA ILE A 130 -22.76 17.18 -10.23
C ILE A 130 -21.99 18.29 -9.52
N ARG A 131 -20.84 17.99 -8.90
CA ARG A 131 -20.00 18.91 -8.10
C ARG A 131 -20.76 19.59 -6.96
N LEU A 132 -21.70 18.88 -6.35
CA LEU A 132 -22.44 19.34 -5.17
C LEU A 132 -22.04 18.52 -3.94
N TYR A 133 -22.34 19.08 -2.77
CA TYR A 133 -22.10 18.44 -1.48
C TYR A 133 -23.42 18.07 -0.81
N LEU A 134 -23.35 17.14 0.14
CA LEU A 134 -24.48 16.78 0.98
C LEU A 134 -24.88 18.00 1.86
N PRO A 135 -26.18 18.26 2.05
CA PRO A 135 -26.63 19.32 2.94
C PRO A 135 -26.15 19.05 4.39
N PRO A 136 -25.78 20.09 5.15
CA PRO A 136 -25.15 19.96 6.48
C PRO A 136 -26.03 19.32 7.56
N TYR A 137 -27.33 19.12 7.30
CA TYR A 137 -28.30 18.54 8.23
C TYR A 137 -28.92 17.22 7.74
N GLY A 138 -28.34 16.58 6.72
CA GLY A 138 -28.79 15.27 6.28
C GLY A 138 -28.34 14.18 7.26
N ASN A 139 -29.26 13.67 8.09
CA ASN A 139 -29.00 12.50 8.93
C ASN A 139 -28.47 11.34 8.06
N ILE A 140 -27.31 10.81 8.44
CA ILE A 140 -26.71 9.58 7.89
C ILE A 140 -27.42 8.38 8.50
#